data_AF-A0A2T4CY19-F1
#
_entry.id   AF-A0A2T4CY19-F1
#
_cell.length_a   1.000
_cell.length_b   1.000
_cell.length_c   1.000
_cell.angle_alpha   90.00
_cell.angle_beta   90.00
_cell.angle_gamma   90.00
#
_symmetry.space_group_name_H-M   'P 1'
#
loop_
_entity.id
_entity.type
_entity.pdbx_description
1 polymer ?
#
loop_
_entity_poly.entity_id
_entity_poly.type
_entity_poly.pdbx_seq_one_letter_code
_entity_poly.pdbx_strand_id
1 'polypeptide(L)' 'EKWLGAGNGWQVYAEMLQANFFEQLIDQQADIYPGAATILKLAEQFYRRGEFVSADKALPVYLRNNVAKKKAQQG' A
#
# COMPACT_ATOMS: atom_id res chain seq x y z
N GLU A 1 -19.21 5.85 -6.83
CA GLU A 1 -18.58 4.62 -7.37
C GLU A 1 -18.60 3.55 -6.30
N LYS A 2 -18.54 2.28 -6.71
CA LYS A 2 -18.63 1.12 -5.81
C LYS A 2 -17.26 0.43 -5.74
N TRP A 3 -16.76 0.17 -4.52
CA TRP A 3 -15.39 -0.29 -4.25
C TRP A 3 -15.34 -1.61 -3.47
N LEU A 4 -14.22 -2.31 -3.57
CA LEU A 4 -13.89 -3.49 -2.77
C LEU A 4 -12.70 -3.16 -1.86
N GLY A 5 -12.83 -3.43 -0.57
CA GLY A 5 -11.70 -3.36 0.36
C GLY A 5 -10.80 -4.59 0.24
N ALA A 6 -9.48 -4.41 0.19
CA ALA A 6 -8.51 -5.50 0.08
C ALA A 6 -7.37 -5.34 1.10
N GLY A 7 -7.08 -6.40 1.84
CA GLY A 7 -5.98 -6.51 2.79
C GLY A 7 -6.40 -6.34 4.25
N ASN A 8 -5.52 -6.80 5.14
CA ASN A 8 -5.84 -6.94 6.57
C ASN A 8 -6.15 -5.61 7.28
N GLY A 9 -5.74 -4.47 6.72
CA GLY A 9 -6.08 -3.14 7.24
C GLY A 9 -7.60 -2.92 7.38
N TRP A 10 -8.40 -3.52 6.49
CA TRP A 10 -9.87 -3.46 6.55
C TRP A 10 -10.45 -4.17 7.77
N GLN A 11 -9.78 -5.20 8.28
CA GLN A 11 -10.16 -5.84 9.54
C GLN A 11 -9.57 -5.11 10.75
N VAL A 12 -8.29 -4.68 10.68
CA VAL A 12 -7.61 -4.00 11.79
C VAL A 12 -8.26 -2.66 12.13
N TYR A 13 -8.77 -1.94 11.14
CA TYR A 13 -9.37 -0.61 11.29
C TYR A 13 -10.85 -0.57 10.88
N ALA A 14 -11.55 -1.70 11.04
CA ALA A 14 -12.91 -1.90 10.53
C ALA A 14 -13.88 -0.78 10.93
N GLU A 15 -13.93 -0.40 12.21
CA GLU A 15 -14.85 0.65 12.69
C GLU A 15 -14.63 1.99 11.98
N MET A 16 -13.38 2.45 11.91
CA MET A 16 -13.02 3.71 11.29
C MET A 16 -13.28 3.67 9.79
N LEU A 17 -12.88 2.60 9.11
CA LEU A 17 -13.04 2.49 7.67
C LEU A 17 -14.52 2.32 7.27
N GLN A 18 -15.30 1.56 8.02
CA GLN A 18 -16.73 1.42 7.78
C GLN A 18 -17.44 2.76 7.95
N ALA A 19 -17.16 3.51 9.03
CA ALA A 19 -17.79 4.82 9.26
C ALA A 19 -17.52 5.83 8.12
N ASN A 20 -16.37 5.73 7.45
CA ASN A 20 -15.98 6.66 6.38
C ASN A 20 -16.35 6.20 4.97
N PHE A 21 -16.49 4.88 4.74
CA PHE A 21 -16.61 4.31 3.40
C PHE A 21 -17.85 3.41 3.17
N PHE A 22 -18.76 3.31 4.16
CA PHE A 22 -19.90 2.38 4.12
C PHE A 22 -20.74 2.49 2.84
N GLU A 23 -21.09 3.70 2.41
CA GLU A 23 -21.95 3.89 1.22
C GLU A 23 -21.25 3.53 -0.09
N GLN A 24 -19.92 3.47 -0.10
CA GLN A 24 -19.14 3.21 -1.30
C GLN A 24 -18.54 1.79 -1.33
N LEU A 25 -18.58 1.05 -0.22
CA LEU A 25 -18.06 -0.32 -0.15
C LEU A 25 -19.11 -1.34 -0.57
N ILE A 26 -18.76 -2.24 -1.51
CA ILE A 26 -19.59 -3.40 -1.84
C ILE A 26 -19.28 -4.55 -0.88
N ASP A 27 -18.00 -4.77 -0.57
CA ASP A 27 -17.50 -5.88 0.23
C ASP A 27 -16.04 -5.62 0.66
N GLN A 28 -15.50 -6.46 1.55
CA GLN A 28 -14.10 -6.45 1.98
C GLN A 28 -13.49 -7.85 2.01
N GLN A 29 -12.26 -7.97 1.52
CA GLN A 29 -11.44 -9.18 1.59
C GLN A 29 -10.21 -8.89 2.46
N ALA A 30 -10.29 -9.21 3.75
CA ALA A 30 -9.21 -8.91 4.69
C ALA A 30 -7.99 -9.85 4.54
N ASP A 31 -8.21 -11.08 4.09
CA ASP A 31 -7.16 -12.13 4.01
C ASP A 31 -6.47 -12.21 2.64
N ILE A 32 -6.53 -11.14 1.84
CA ILE A 32 -5.80 -11.05 0.58
C ILE A 32 -4.46 -10.33 0.79
N TYR A 33 -3.39 -10.92 0.25
CA TYR A 33 -2.02 -10.42 0.39
C TYR A 33 -1.34 -10.29 -0.98
N PRO A 34 -0.32 -9.44 -1.11
CA PRO A 34 0.45 -9.32 -2.36
C PRO A 34 1.10 -10.66 -2.73
N GLY A 35 0.70 -11.22 -3.87
CA GLY A 35 1.27 -12.46 -4.41
C GLY A 35 2.33 -12.19 -5.47
N ALA A 36 3.41 -12.97 -5.48
CA ALA A 36 4.52 -12.82 -6.44
C ALA A 36 4.04 -12.88 -7.90
N ALA A 37 3.13 -13.80 -8.24
CA ALA A 37 2.57 -13.92 -9.59
C ALA A 37 1.77 -12.67 -10.01
N THR A 38 1.05 -12.03 -9.08
CA THR A 38 0.31 -10.79 -9.36
C THR A 38 1.25 -9.61 -9.51
N ILE A 39 2.30 -9.53 -8.68
CA ILE A 39 3.35 -8.52 -8.79
C ILE A 39 4.05 -8.64 -10.15
N LEU A 40 4.35 -9.85 -10.62
CA LEU A 40 4.99 -10.07 -11.92
C LEU A 40 4.14 -9.53 -13.08
N LYS A 41 2.82 -9.74 -13.06
CA LYS A 41 1.90 -9.19 -14.08
C LYS A 41 1.97 -7.67 -14.18
N LEU A 42 2.12 -6.98 -13.04
CA LEU A 42 2.34 -5.53 -13.03
C LEU A 42 3.73 -5.21 -13.62
N ALA A 43 4.79 -5.87 -13.11
CA ALA A 43 6.17 -5.63 -13.50
C ALA A 43 6.43 -5.81 -15.01
N GLU A 44 5.76 -6.76 -15.67
CA GLU A 44 5.87 -6.97 -17.12
C GLU A 44 5.58 -5.68 -17.93
N GLN A 45 4.63 -4.87 -17.48
CA GLN A 45 4.28 -3.63 -18.16
C GLN A 45 5.40 -2.59 -18.02
N PHE A 46 5.99 -2.47 -16.83
CA PHE A 46 7.12 -1.58 -16.56
C PHE A 46 8.36 -2.02 -17.34
N TYR A 47 8.61 -3.33 -17.40
CA TYR A 47 9.71 -3.90 -18.16
C TYR A 47 9.60 -3.57 -19.65
N ARG A 48 8.41 -3.75 -20.26
CA ARG A 48 8.17 -3.41 -21.67
C ARG A 48 8.36 -1.92 -21.99
N ARG A 49 8.18 -1.04 -21.00
CA ARG A 49 8.42 0.41 -21.13
C ARG A 49 9.86 0.82 -20.79
N GLY A 50 10.73 -0.13 -20.41
CA GLY A 50 12.11 0.17 -20.02
C GLY A 50 12.25 0.85 -18.65
N GLU A 51 11.24 0.77 -17.79
CA GLU A 51 11.19 1.44 -16.48
C GLU A 51 11.86 0.63 -15.35
N PHE A 52 12.77 -0.28 -15.70
CA PHE A 52 13.55 -1.03 -14.73
C PHE A 52 14.78 -0.22 -14.27
N VAL A 53 15.27 -0.54 -13.08
CA VAL A 53 16.47 0.09 -12.50
C VAL A 53 17.57 -0.94 -12.31
N SER A 54 18.82 -0.48 -12.20
CA SER A 54 19.93 -1.34 -11.78
C SER A 54 19.72 -1.81 -10.34
N ALA A 55 20.31 -2.95 -9.99
CA ALA A 55 20.08 -3.59 -8.70
C ALA A 55 20.44 -2.68 -7.50
N ASP A 56 21.48 -1.86 -7.62
CA ASP A 56 21.93 -0.88 -6.62
C ASP A 56 20.93 0.28 -6.40
N LYS A 57 20.04 0.51 -7.35
CA LYS A 57 19.01 1.57 -7.29
C LYS A 57 17.64 1.06 -6.82
N ALA A 58 17.48 -0.25 -6.57
CA ALA A 58 16.25 -0.80 -6.04
C ALA A 58 16.10 -0.43 -4.54
N LEU A 59 15.24 0.54 -4.24
CA LEU A 59 15.02 1.05 -2.90
C LEU A 59 13.59 0.75 -2.40
N PRO A 60 13.39 0.52 -1.10
CA PRO A 60 12.06 0.36 -0.53
C PRO A 60 11.27 1.69 -0.56
N VAL A 61 9.95 1.58 -0.63
CA VAL A 61 9.06 2.74 -0.49
C VAL A 61 8.97 3.12 0.99
N TYR A 62 9.47 4.30 1.34
CA TYR A 62 9.35 4.87 2.68
C TYR A 62 8.07 5.70 2.78
N LEU A 63 7.05 5.19 3.50
CA LEU A 63 5.75 5.86 3.66
C LEU A 63 5.70 6.88 4.81
N ARG A 64 6.72 6.93 5.67
CA ARG A 64 6.77 7.86 6.81
C ARG A 64 7.70 9.02 6.53
N ASN A 65 7.17 10.23 6.62
CA ASN A 65 7.97 11.45 6.64
C ASN A 65 8.46 11.72 8.07
N ASN A 66 9.76 12.03 8.23
CA ASN A 66 10.33 12.65 9.43
C ASN A 66 10.17 11.89 10.77
N VAL A 67 10.71 10.67 10.86
CA VAL A 67 10.79 9.93 12.13
C VAL A 67 11.88 10.45 13.09
N ALA A 68 12.87 11.19 12.60
CA ALA A 68 13.97 11.70 13.42
C ALA A 68 13.78 13.20 13.74
N LYS A 69 13.19 13.50 14.91
CA LYS A 69 13.36 14.84 15.51
C LYS A 69 14.80 14.98 15.99
N LYS A 70 15.54 15.99 15.52
CA LYS A 70 16.86 16.34 16.06
C LYS A 70 16.72 16.69 17.55
N LYS A 71 17.64 16.22 18.41
CA LYS A 71 17.62 16.41 19.88
C LYS A 71 17.43 17.87 20.32
N ALA A 72 17.79 18.87 19.51
CA ALA A 72 17.62 20.29 19.81
C ALA A 72 16.14 20.79 19.84
N GLN A 73 15.17 19.94 19.55
CA GLN A 73 13.72 20.23 19.65
C GLN A 73 13.01 19.37 20.70
N GLN A 74 13.77 18.60 21.48
CA GLN A 74 13.30 17.96 22.70
C GLN A 74 13.72 18.92 23.81
N GLY A 75 12.73 19.47 24.54
CA GLY A 75 12.88 20.63 25.43
C GLY A 75 14.05 20.59 26.41
#